data_AF-A0A5R2MZ83-F1
#
_entry.id   AF-A0A5R2MZ83-F1
#
_cell.length_a   1.000
_cell.length_b   1.000
_cell.length_c   1.000
_cell.angle_alpha   90.00
_cell.angle_beta   90.00
_cell.angle_gamma   90.00
#
_symmetry.space_group_name_H-M   'P 1'
#
loop_
_entity.id
_entity.type
_entity.pdbx_description
1 polymer ?
#
loop_
_entity_poly.entity_id
_entity_poly.type
_entity_poly.pdbx_seq_one_letter_code
_entity_poly.pdbx_strand_id
1 'polypeptide(L)' 'MPTYPDPPGPKVVSNAVAVARQLDAMLDTAVINVDIPDVSNALSSFLLDLPAKIREVEAASRSRGKALLDAVAADA' A
#
# COMPACT_ATOMS: atom_id res chain seq x y z
N MET A 1 -2.39 8.52 17.20
CA MET A 1 -2.00 8.07 15.85
C MET A 1 -3.18 8.30 14.93
N PRO A 2 -2.98 8.75 13.68
CA PRO A 2 -4.09 8.90 12.75
C PRO A 2 -4.71 7.53 12.46
N THR A 3 -6.04 7.45 12.48
CA THR A 3 -6.80 6.22 12.19
C THR A 3 -6.63 5.78 10.72
N TYR A 4 -6.25 6.71 9.84
CA TYR A 4 -5.95 6.48 8.43
C TYR A 4 -4.67 7.25 8.07
N PRO A 5 -3.48 6.65 8.25
CA PRO A 5 -2.24 7.32 7.88
C PRO A 5 -2.19 7.51 6.37
N ASP A 6 -1.64 8.63 5.92
CA ASP A 6 -1.33 8.83 4.51
C ASP A 6 -0.36 7.73 4.04
N PRO A 7 -0.46 7.31 2.77
CA PRO A 7 0.48 6.36 2.20
C PRO A 7 1.93 6.83 2.41
N PRO A 8 2.84 5.93 2.84
CA PRO A 8 4.23 6.32 3.10
C PRO A 8 4.85 6.90 1.83
N GLY A 9 5.59 8.01 1.98
CA GLY A 9 6.26 8.68 0.87
C GLY A 9 7.43 7.86 0.30
N PRO A 10 8.02 8.28 -0.85
CA PRO A 10 9.07 7.51 -1.54
C PRO A 10 10.33 7.26 -0.69
N LYS A 11 10.61 8.12 0.31
CA LYS A 11 11.76 7.99 1.22
C LYS A 11 11.70 6.75 2.12
N VAL A 12 10.55 6.09 2.23
CA VAL A 12 10.43 4.89 3.06
C VAL A 12 11.37 3.78 2.57
N VAL A 13 11.52 3.64 1.26
CA VAL A 13 12.38 2.62 0.63
C VAL A 13 13.85 2.93 0.88
N SER A 14 14.28 4.14 0.52
CA SER A 14 15.68 4.56 0.68
C SER A 14 16.14 4.45 2.14
N ASN A 15 15.25 4.78 3.09
CA ASN A 15 15.55 4.67 4.51
C ASN A 15 15.65 3.20 4.96
N ALA A 16 14.74 2.33 4.51
CA ALA A 16 14.79 0.90 4.82
C ALA A 16 16.06 0.24 4.28
N VAL A 17 16.45 0.55 3.03
CA VAL A 17 17.69 0.07 2.41
C VAL A 17 18.91 0.58 3.16
N ALA A 18 18.95 1.86 3.53
CA ALA A 18 20.07 2.44 4.28
C ALA A 18 20.25 1.76 5.65
N VAL A 19 19.15 1.48 6.36
CA VAL A 19 19.20 0.78 7.65
C VAL A 19 19.67 -0.66 7.49
N ALA A 20 19.16 -1.40 6.50
CA ALA A 20 19.59 -2.77 6.24
C ALA A 20 21.10 -2.84 5.92
N ARG A 21 21.59 -1.92 5.07
CA ARG A 21 23.02 -1.78 4.76
C ARG A 21 23.86 -1.45 5.99
N GLN A 22 23.41 -0.52 6.83
CA GLN A 22 24.13 -0.13 8.04
C GLN A 22 24.28 -1.29 9.04
N LEU A 23 23.32 -2.22 9.04
CA LEU A 23 23.29 -3.37 9.95
C LEU A 23 23.86 -4.66 9.34
N ASP A 24 24.37 -4.62 8.09
CA ASP A 24 24.76 -5.79 7.32
C ASP A 24 23.65 -6.87 7.28
N ALA A 25 22.41 -6.42 7.13
CA ALA A 25 21.21 -7.24 7.19
C ALA A 25 20.54 -7.38 5.82
N MET A 26 19.82 -8.49 5.63
CA MET A 26 18.97 -8.69 4.45
C MET A 26 17.65 -7.93 4.62
N LEU A 27 17.24 -7.20 3.58
CA LEU A 27 15.93 -6.56 3.50
C LEU A 27 14.97 -7.46 2.71
N ASP A 28 14.03 -8.11 3.41
CA ASP A 28 12.93 -8.83 2.77
C ASP A 28 11.72 -7.89 2.58
N THR A 29 11.09 -7.96 1.41
CA THR A 29 9.96 -7.08 1.06
C THR A 29 8.82 -7.86 0.43
N ALA A 30 7.61 -7.60 0.91
CA ALA A 30 6.39 -8.24 0.41
C ALA A 30 5.25 -7.22 0.33
N VAL A 31 4.41 -7.34 -0.70
CA VAL A 31 3.17 -6.57 -0.84
C VAL A 31 2.00 -7.47 -0.51
N ILE A 32 1.20 -7.04 0.46
CA ILE A 32 -0.01 -7.75 0.89
C ILE A 32 -1.20 -7.14 0.14
N ASN A 33 -1.69 -7.85 -0.85
CA ASN A 33 -2.91 -7.49 -1.55
C ASN A 33 -4.09 -8.14 -0.83
N VAL A 34 -4.86 -7.33 -0.10
CA VAL A 34 -6.07 -7.78 0.58
C VAL A 34 -7.25 -7.58 -0.37
N ASP A 35 -8.05 -8.62 -0.54
CA ASP A 35 -9.34 -8.53 -1.23
C ASP A 35 -10.41 -8.22 -0.18
N ILE A 36 -11.06 -7.07 -0.30
CA ILE A 36 -12.11 -6.65 0.64
C ILE A 36 -13.45 -7.12 0.08
N PRO A 37 -14.21 -7.96 0.80
CA PRO A 37 -15.50 -8.42 0.32
C PRO A 37 -16.47 -7.23 0.21
N ASP A 38 -17.38 -7.30 -0.75
CA ASP A 38 -18.43 -6.29 -0.88
C ASP A 38 -19.40 -6.40 0.30
N VAL A 39 -19.27 -5.45 1.23
CA VAL A 39 -20.15 -5.32 2.41
C VAL A 39 -21.23 -4.26 2.20
N SER A 40 -21.44 -3.78 0.95
CA SER A 40 -22.42 -2.74 0.67
C SER A 40 -23.84 -3.24 0.97
N ASN A 41 -24.57 -2.47 1.77
CA ASN A 41 -26.02 -2.63 1.93
C ASN A 41 -26.75 -1.64 1.00
N ALA A 42 -28.06 -1.84 0.82
CA ALA A 42 -28.85 -1.04 -0.13
C ALA A 42 -28.80 0.48 0.14
N LEU A 43 -28.56 0.88 1.39
CA LEU A 43 -28.46 2.29 1.78
C LEU A 43 -27.09 2.90 1.45
N SER A 44 -26.00 2.15 1.58
CA SER A 44 -24.66 2.63 1.21
C SER A 44 -24.53 2.85 -0.31
N SER A 45 -25.08 1.96 -1.13
CA SER A 45 -25.09 2.10 -2.59
C SER A 45 -25.95 3.27 -3.10
N PHE A 46 -26.90 3.77 -2.31
CA PHE A 46 -27.75 4.91 -2.67
C PHE A 46 -27.04 6.26 -2.44
N LEU A 47 -26.18 6.35 -1.41
CA LEU A 47 -25.49 7.59 -1.05
C LEU A 47 -24.13 7.76 -1.73
N LEU A 48 -23.45 6.64 -2.01
CA LEU A 48 -22.13 6.59 -2.63
C LEU A 48 -22.07 5.36 -3.54
N ASP A 49 -21.36 5.45 -4.66
CA ASP A 49 -20.93 4.24 -5.39
C ASP A 49 -19.77 3.59 -4.60
N LEU A 50 -20.12 3.03 -3.44
CA LEU A 50 -19.19 2.41 -2.52
C LEU A 50 -18.42 1.26 -3.19
N PRO A 51 -19.05 0.38 -4.00
CA PRO A 51 -18.32 -0.65 -4.74
C PRO A 51 -17.29 -0.07 -5.73
N ALA A 52 -17.58 1.02 -6.45
CA ALA A 52 -16.57 1.65 -7.30
C ALA A 52 -15.43 2.26 -6.48
N LYS A 53 -15.74 2.95 -5.37
CA LYS A 53 -14.73 3.59 -4.53
C LYS A 53 -13.80 2.58 -3.84
N ILE A 54 -14.34 1.43 -3.40
CA ILE A 54 -13.53 0.33 -2.87
C ILE A 54 -12.56 -0.15 -3.95
N ARG A 55 -13.06 -0.45 -5.16
CA ARG A 55 -12.21 -0.91 -6.27
C ARG A 55 -11.11 0.10 -6.63
N GLU A 56 -11.42 1.39 -6.65
CA GLU A 56 -10.44 2.45 -6.91
C GLU A 56 -9.33 2.48 -5.85
N VAL A 57 -9.70 2.46 -4.57
CA VAL A 57 -8.74 2.49 -3.46
C VAL A 57 -7.88 1.23 -3.44
N GLU A 58 -8.45 0.05 -3.69
CA GLU A 58 -7.68 -1.17 -3.81
C GLU A 58 -6.69 -1.11 -4.99
N ALA A 59 -7.12 -0.64 -6.17
CA ALA A 59 -6.24 -0.50 -7.33
C ALA A 59 -5.09 0.49 -7.06
N ALA A 60 -5.39 1.62 -6.41
CA ALA A 60 -4.38 2.59 -6.00
C ALA A 60 -3.39 1.97 -4.99
N SER A 61 -3.89 1.21 -4.02
CA SER A 61 -3.07 0.49 -3.04
C SER A 61 -2.14 -0.54 -3.71
N ARG A 62 -2.67 -1.38 -4.60
CA ARG A 62 -1.90 -2.37 -5.38
C ARG A 62 -0.81 -1.69 -6.22
N SER A 63 -1.14 -0.60 -6.92
CA SER A 63 -0.20 0.18 -7.73
C SER A 63 0.93 0.77 -6.88
N ARG A 64 0.58 1.34 -5.71
CA ARG A 64 1.56 1.88 -4.76
C ARG A 64 2.50 0.79 -4.24
N GLY A 65 1.96 -0.36 -3.85
CA GLY A 65 2.75 -1.51 -3.39
C GLY A 65 3.75 -1.97 -4.44
N LYS A 66 3.30 -2.10 -5.70
CA LYS A 66 4.20 -2.42 -6.82
C LYS A 66 5.32 -1.39 -6.98
N ALA A 67 4.98 -0.10 -6.95
CA ALA A 67 5.98 0.97 -7.07
C ALA A 67 7.03 0.93 -5.95
N LEU A 68 6.64 0.53 -4.73
CA LEU A 68 7.58 0.36 -3.61
C LEU A 68 8.51 -0.84 -3.82
N LEU A 69 7.99 -1.99 -4.30
CA LEU A 69 8.82 -3.15 -4.63
C LEU A 69 9.81 -2.85 -5.76
N ASP A 70 9.33 -2.19 -6.82
CA ASP A 70 10.17 -1.81 -7.95
C ASP A 70 11.29 -0.84 -7.50
N ALA A 71 10.98 0.09 -6.57
CA ALA A 71 11.98 0.99 -5.98
C ALA A 71 13.00 0.26 -5.11
N VAL A 72 12.59 -0.74 -4.31
CA VAL A 72 13.51 -1.57 -3.52
C VAL A 72 14.46 -2.33 -4.45
N ALA A 73 13.94 -2.91 -5.54
CA ALA A 73 14.75 -3.64 -6.51
C ALA A 73 15.75 -2.74 -7.26
N ALA A 74 15.44 -1.46 -7.46
CA ALA A 74 16.35 -0.49 -8.07
C ALA A 74 17.44 0.01 -7.10
N ASP A 75 17.13 0.07 -5.81
CA ASP A 75 18.04 0.56 -4.76
C ASP A 75 18.91 -0.54 -4.14
N ALA A 76 18.53 -1.81 -4.25
CA ALA A 76 19.26 -2.98 -3.71
C ALA A 76 20.65 -3.13 -4.35
#